data_AF-A0A1F7JJ88-F1
#
_entry.id   AF-A0A1F7JJ88-F1
#
_cell.length_a   1.000
_cell.length_b   1.000
_cell.length_c   1.000
_cell.angle_alpha   90.00
_cell.angle_beta   90.00
_cell.angle_gamma   90.00
#
_symmetry.space_group_name_H-M   'P 1'
#
loop_
_entity.id
_entity.type
_entity.pdbx_description
1 polymer ?
#
loop_
_entity_poly.entity_id
_entity_poly.type
_entity_poly.pdbx_seq_one_letter_code
_entity_poly.pdbx_strand_id
1 'polypeptide(L)'
;MALMSAVNGSLVGTSVARTKSQSVYYAQEGIELAREQRNTSWSGLVTNCCSSNGALIPGTPYRRSITVTSMSPDTKDVTVNVTWTVEAKNYQTALKTVLTNW
;
A
#
# COMPACT_ATOMS: atom_id res chain seq x y z
N MET A 1 -5.34 39.36 5.02
CA MET A 1 -4.57 38.11 5.27
C MET A 1 -5.40 36.82 5.20
N ALA A 2 -6.69 36.84 4.83
CA ALA A 2 -7.50 35.61 4.71
C ALA A 2 -7.27 34.83 3.40
N LEU A 3 -7.00 35.53 2.29
CA LEU A 3 -6.80 34.94 0.96
C LEU A 3 -5.55 34.05 0.88
N MET A 4 -4.42 34.47 1.47
CA MET A 4 -3.20 33.66 1.48
C MET A 4 -3.34 32.38 2.31
N SER A 5 -4.11 32.42 3.40
CA SER A 5 -4.41 31.22 4.21
C SER A 5 -5.29 30.22 3.45
N ALA A 6 -6.28 30.71 2.70
CA ALA A 6 -7.16 29.88 1.88
C ALA A 6 -6.41 29.23 0.70
N VAL A 7 -5.50 29.97 0.05
CA VAL A 7 -4.65 29.44 -1.03
C VAL A 7 -3.69 28.38 -0.48
N ASN A 8 -3.04 28.62 0.66
CA ASN A 8 -2.18 27.62 1.29
C ASN A 8 -2.97 26.36 1.71
N GLY A 9 -4.16 26.52 2.29
CA GLY A 9 -5.02 25.39 2.64
C GLY A 9 -5.48 24.57 1.42
N SER A 10 -5.78 25.24 0.32
CA SER A 10 -6.19 24.61 -0.95
C SER A 10 -5.03 23.84 -1.61
N LEU A 11 -3.82 24.39 -1.58
CA LEU A 11 -2.61 23.74 -2.10
C LEU A 11 -2.25 22.50 -1.29
N VAL A 12 -2.29 22.59 0.04
CA VAL A 12 -2.07 21.44 0.93
C VAL A 12 -3.13 20.36 0.69
N GLY A 13 -4.41 20.71 0.63
CA GLY A 13 -5.49 19.76 0.35
C GLY A 13 -5.33 19.03 -0.98
N THR A 14 -4.94 19.74 -2.04
CA THR A 14 -4.70 19.17 -3.37
C THR A 14 -3.49 18.23 -3.37
N SER A 15 -2.42 18.60 -2.65
CA SER A 15 -1.23 17.76 -2.52
C SER A 15 -1.50 16.45 -1.75
N VAL A 16 -2.32 16.51 -0.70
CA VAL A 16 -2.72 15.32 0.08
C VAL A 16 -3.64 14.42 -0.74
N ALA A 17 -4.60 14.98 -1.49
CA ALA A 17 -5.48 14.21 -2.36
C ALA A 17 -4.70 13.48 -3.47
N ARG A 18 -3.74 14.16 -4.11
CA ARG A 18 -2.85 13.56 -5.13
C ARG A 18 -1.95 12.47 -4.54
N THR A 19 -1.38 12.69 -3.36
CA THR A 19 -0.51 11.68 -2.74
C THR A 19 -1.30 10.46 -2.27
N LYS A 20 -2.55 10.67 -1.83
CA LYS A 20 -3.47 9.59 -1.48
C LYS A 20 -3.92 8.76 -2.69
N SER A 21 -4.14 9.35 -3.87
CA SER A 21 -4.48 8.54 -5.05
C SER A 21 -3.29 7.68 -5.50
N GLN A 22 -2.08 8.22 -5.43
CA GLN A 22 -0.85 7.47 -5.69
C GLN A 22 -0.61 6.35 -4.68
N SER A 23 -0.86 6.57 -3.39
CA SER A 23 -0.72 5.51 -2.38
C SER A 23 -1.67 4.33 -2.64
N VAL A 24 -2.89 4.60 -3.11
CA VAL A 24 -3.83 3.55 -3.53
C VAL A 24 -3.28 2.75 -4.71
N TYR A 25 -2.70 3.41 -5.71
CA TYR A 25 -2.05 2.73 -6.84
C TYR A 25 -0.94 1.78 -6.37
N TYR A 26 -0.04 2.23 -5.48
CA TYR A 26 1.02 1.37 -4.94
C TYR A 26 0.49 0.25 -4.06
N ALA A 27 -0.64 0.46 -3.39
CA ALA A 27 -1.30 -0.58 -2.62
C ALA A 27 -1.91 -1.64 -3.53
N GLN A 28 -2.52 -1.24 -4.65
CA GLN A 28 -3.04 -2.16 -5.68
C GLN A 28 -1.90 -2.97 -6.32
N GLU A 29 -0.80 -2.32 -6.69
CA GLU A 29 0.39 -3.01 -7.19
C GLU A 29 0.90 -4.06 -6.18
N GLY A 30 0.85 -3.75 -4.88
CA GLY A 30 1.19 -4.74 -3.84
C GLY A 30 0.28 -5.95 -3.79
N ILE A 31 -1.01 -5.78 -4.10
CA ILE A 31 -1.96 -6.89 -4.21
C ILE A 31 -1.62 -7.76 -5.42
N GLU A 32 -1.24 -7.16 -6.56
CA GLU A 32 -0.84 -7.92 -7.74
C GLU A 32 0.43 -8.73 -7.48
N LEU A 33 1.42 -8.19 -6.78
CA LEU A 33 2.62 -8.95 -6.37
C LEU A 33 2.26 -10.18 -5.51
N ALA A 34 1.30 -10.03 -4.61
CA ALA A 34 0.81 -11.17 -3.82
C ALA A 34 0.08 -12.21 -4.71
N ARG A 35 -0.62 -11.79 -5.76
CA ARG A 35 -1.25 -12.71 -6.74
C ARG A 35 -0.23 -13.42 -7.63
N GLU A 36 0.84 -12.75 -8.04
CA GLU A 36 1.94 -13.36 -8.78
C GLU A 36 2.65 -14.43 -7.92
N GLN A 37 2.94 -14.10 -6.67
CA GLN A 37 3.51 -15.07 -5.74
C GLN A 37 2.55 -16.24 -5.49
N ARG A 38 1.23 -15.98 -5.40
CA ARG A 38 0.21 -17.03 -5.26
C ARG A 38 0.29 -18.03 -6.41
N ASN A 39 0.38 -17.51 -7.64
CA ASN A 39 0.48 -18.33 -8.85
C ASN A 39 1.79 -19.12 -8.92
N THR A 40 2.86 -18.58 -8.34
CA THR A 40 4.18 -19.22 -8.32
C THR A 40 4.26 -20.29 -7.23
N SER A 41 3.80 -19.98 -6.01
CA SER A 41 3.84 -20.90 -4.86
C SER A 41 2.78 -20.50 -3.83
N TRP A 42 1.68 -21.26 -3.81
CA TRP A 42 0.62 -21.11 -2.81
C TRP A 42 1.14 -21.35 -1.38
N SER A 43 1.88 -22.44 -1.17
CA SER A 43 2.43 -22.80 0.14
C SER A 43 3.45 -21.76 0.63
N GLY A 44 4.28 -21.24 -0.26
CA GLY A 44 5.29 -20.22 0.02
C GLY A 44 4.75 -18.80 0.16
N LEU A 45 3.46 -18.54 -0.13
CA LEU A 45 2.92 -17.18 -0.16
C LEU A 45 3.06 -16.41 1.16
N VAL A 46 2.99 -17.09 2.30
CA VAL A 46 3.10 -16.42 3.62
C VAL A 46 4.53 -16.02 3.93
N THR A 47 5.49 -16.88 3.58
CA THR A 47 6.90 -16.73 3.95
C THR A 47 7.70 -15.96 2.91
N ASN A 48 7.38 -16.17 1.63
CA ASN A 48 8.15 -15.69 0.49
C ASN A 48 7.46 -14.55 -0.26
N CYS A 49 6.22 -14.17 0.10
CA CYS A 49 5.63 -12.98 -0.50
C CYS A 49 6.47 -11.77 -0.14
N CYS A 50 6.92 -11.16 -1.23
CA CYS A 50 7.10 -9.74 -1.30
C CYS A 50 8.27 -9.27 -0.44
N SER A 51 9.48 -9.59 -0.93
CA SER A 51 10.81 -9.29 -0.41
C SER A 51 11.07 -7.81 -0.03
N SER A 52 10.11 -6.93 -0.29
CA SER A 52 10.18 -5.49 -0.05
C SER A 52 9.27 -5.02 1.10
N ASN A 53 8.98 -5.87 2.09
CA ASN A 53 8.06 -5.50 3.17
C ASN A 53 8.62 -4.35 4.03
N GLY A 54 7.94 -3.20 4.03
CA GLY A 54 8.39 -1.96 4.69
C GLY A 54 9.44 -1.16 3.89
N ALA A 55 9.79 -1.62 2.69
CA ALA A 55 10.79 -0.97 1.85
C ALA A 55 10.23 0.31 1.20
N LEU A 56 11.15 1.24 0.92
CA LEU A 56 10.85 2.41 0.10
C LEU A 56 10.64 1.97 -1.35
N ILE A 57 9.57 2.45 -1.99
CA ILE A 57 9.37 2.24 -3.43
C ILE A 57 10.35 3.17 -4.15
N PRO A 58 11.26 2.65 -4.99
CA PRO A 58 12.31 3.44 -5.65
C PRO A 58 11.75 4.67 -6.38
N GLY A 59 12.35 5.84 -6.13
CA GLY A 59 11.95 7.10 -6.75
C GLY A 59 10.70 7.75 -6.15
N THR A 60 10.21 7.28 -5.00
CA THR A 60 8.99 7.79 -4.38
C THR A 60 9.14 7.98 -2.87
N PRO A 61 8.28 8.79 -2.22
CA PRO A 61 8.25 8.90 -0.76
C PRO A 61 7.45 7.78 -0.07
N TYR A 62 6.92 6.81 -0.83
CA TYR A 62 6.04 5.79 -0.29
C TYR A 62 6.82 4.56 0.17
N ARG A 63 6.45 4.04 1.34
CA ARG A 63 6.89 2.74 1.84
C ARG A 63 5.75 1.75 1.75
N ARG A 64 6.00 0.56 1.24
CA ARG A 64 4.97 -0.48 1.09
C ARG A 64 5.28 -1.68 1.97
N SER A 65 4.27 -2.16 2.66
CA SER A 65 4.29 -3.37 3.48
C SER A 65 3.18 -4.30 3.02
N ILE A 66 3.51 -5.57 2.78
CA ILE A 66 2.54 -6.59 2.34
C ILE A 66 2.58 -7.69 3.37
N THR A 67 1.45 -7.91 4.03
CA THR A 67 1.28 -8.94 5.06
C THR A 67 0.30 -9.98 4.55
N VAL A 68 0.72 -11.24 4.57
CA VAL A 68 -0.14 -12.37 4.20
C VAL A 68 -0.34 -13.25 5.43
N THR A 69 -1.60 -13.57 5.74
CA THR A 69 -1.98 -14.46 6.84
C THR A 69 -2.81 -15.62 6.32
N SER A 70 -2.44 -16.85 6.69
CA SER A 70 -3.28 -18.02 6.39
C SER A 70 -4.54 -18.00 7.22
N MET A 71 -5.70 -18.02 6.56
CA MET A 71 -7.02 -18.15 7.19
C MET A 71 -7.46 -19.62 7.22
N SER A 72 -7.17 -20.34 6.14
CA SER A 72 -7.39 -21.78 5.97
C SER A 72 -6.34 -22.35 5.00
N PRO A 73 -6.31 -23.67 4.74
CA PRO A 73 -5.41 -24.24 3.75
C PRO A 73 -5.56 -23.63 2.35
N ASP A 74 -6.78 -23.23 1.97
CA ASP A 74 -7.12 -22.72 0.64
C ASP A 74 -7.44 -21.22 0.59
N THR A 75 -7.37 -20.54 1.74
CA THR A 75 -7.69 -19.11 1.85
C THR A 75 -6.60 -18.37 2.61
N LYS A 76 -6.12 -17.27 2.02
CA LYS A 76 -5.13 -16.38 2.63
C LYS A 76 -5.62 -14.94 2.57
N ASP A 77 -5.52 -14.24 3.70
CA ASP A 77 -5.78 -12.82 3.79
C ASP A 77 -4.51 -12.04 3.42
N VAL A 78 -4.66 -11.02 2.60
CA VAL A 78 -3.57 -10.13 2.19
C VAL A 78 -3.92 -8.71 2.58
N THR A 79 -3.05 -8.07 3.36
CA THR A 79 -3.13 -6.66 3.70
C THR A 79 -1.93 -5.93 3.14
N VAL A 80 -2.17 -4.91 2.33
CA VAL A 80 -1.13 -4.03 1.79
C VAL A 80 -1.26 -2.67 2.44
N ASN A 81 -0.22 -2.26 3.16
CA ASN A 81 -0.09 -0.95 3.77
C ASN A 81 0.92 -0.10 3.01
N VAL A 82 0.51 1.10 2.63
CA VAL A 82 1.39 2.11 2.05
C VAL A 82 1.43 3.31 2.98
N THR A 83 2.63 3.71 3.40
CA THR A 83 2.86 4.86 4.28
C THR A 83 3.69 5.92 3.58
N TRP A 84 3.41 7.19 3.87
CA TRP A 84 4.18 8.33 3.37
C TRP A 84 4.08 9.52 4.32
N THR A 85 4.99 10.47 4.18
CA THR A 85 5.01 11.68 5.01
C THR A 85 4.78 12.91 4.14
N VAL A 86 3.87 13.79 4.55
CA VAL A 86 3.65 15.12 3.95
C VAL A 86 3.69 16.14 5.08
N GLU A 87 4.54 17.17 4.97
CA GLU A 87 4.65 18.25 5.98
C GLU A 87 4.76 17.74 7.43
N ALA A 88 5.66 16.78 7.66
CA ALA A 88 5.88 16.11 8.95
C ALA A 88 4.70 15.31 9.52
N LYS A 89 3.60 15.16 8.77
CA LYS A 89 2.48 14.27 9.09
C LYS A 89 2.64 12.96 8.34
N ASN A 90 2.45 11.85 9.06
CA ASN A 90 2.43 10.52 8.47
C ASN A 90 1.02 10.17 8.02
N TYR A 91 0.92 9.65 6.81
CA TYR A 91 -0.31 9.17 6.19
C TYR A 91 -0.15 7.70 5.85
N GLN A 92 -1.29 7.02 5.79
CA GLN A 92 -1.35 5.60 5.46
C GLN A 92 -2.55 5.31 4.58
N THR A 93 -2.40 4.30 3.73
CA THR A 93 -3.48 3.66 2.98
C THR A 93 -3.34 2.17 3.14
N ALA A 94 -4.44 1.50 3.48
CA ALA A 94 -4.50 0.07 3.65
C ALA A 94 -5.49 -0.50 2.64
N LEU A 95 -5.07 -1.50 1.87
CA LEU A 95 -5.97 -2.33 1.07
C LEU A 95 -5.93 -3.75 1.60
N LYS A 96 -7.10 -4.39 1.63
CA LYS A 96 -7.26 -5.77 2.05
C LYS A 96 -7.93 -6.56 0.94
N THR A 97 -7.45 -7.77 0.72
CA THR A 97 -8.09 -8.73 -0.17
C THR A 97 -7.93 -10.14 0.37
N VAL A 98 -8.73 -11.05 -0.18
CA VAL A 98 -8.65 -12.47 0.10
C VAL A 98 -8.16 -13.14 -1.18
N LEU A 99 -7.15 -13.99 -1.05
CA LEU A 99 -6.69 -14.88 -2.11
C LEU A 99 -7.15 -16.29 -1.80
N THR A 100 -7.65 -16.99 -2.81
CA THR A 100 -8.02 -18.41 -2.74
C THR A 100 -7.13 -19.25 -3.64
N ASN A 101 -6.98 -20.52 -3.26
CA ASN A 101 -6.36 -21.57 -4.04
C ASN A 101 -7.41 -22.19 -4.97
N TRP A 102 -7.26 -22.04 -6.28
CA TRP A 102 -8.17 -22.55 -7.30
C TRP A 102 -7.40 -23.07 -8.51
#